data_AF-F4I7G8-F1
#
_entry.id   AF-F4I7G8-F1
#
_cell.length_a   1.000
_cell.length_b   1.000
_cell.length_c   1.000
_cell.angle_alpha   90.00
_cell.angle_beta   90.00
_cell.angle_gamma   90.00
#
_symmetry.space_group_name_H-M   'P 1'
#
loop_
_entity.id
_entity.type
_entity.pdbx_description
1 polymer ?
#
loop_
_entity_poly.entity_id
_entity_poly.type
_entity_poly.pdbx_seq_one_letter_code
_entity_poly.pdbx_strand_id
1 'polypeptide(L)'
;MPRSSSTMPRVWTFFCLDQLLTYLVLAAGAVSAEVLYLAYNGDSAITWSDACSSYGGFCHRATASVIITFFVVCFYIVLSLISSYKLFTRFDPPSIVDSAKNLEVAVFGS
;
A
#
# COMPACT_ATOMS: atom_id res chain seq x y z
N MET A 1 19.28 -5.98 -29.78
CA MET A 1 19.72 -6.74 -28.58
C MET A 1 18.71 -6.51 -27.45
N PRO A 2 17.94 -7.49 -26.96
CA PRO A 2 17.10 -7.25 -25.80
C PRO A 2 17.92 -7.52 -24.54
N ARG A 3 18.46 -6.47 -23.90
CA ARG A 3 19.04 -6.56 -22.56
C ARG A 3 17.94 -6.21 -21.55
N SER A 4 16.99 -7.11 -21.31
CA SER A 4 15.79 -6.84 -20.52
C SER A 4 15.56 -7.77 -19.33
N SER A 5 16.61 -8.39 -18.78
CA SER A 5 16.50 -9.26 -17.59
C SER A 5 16.72 -8.51 -16.26
N SER A 6 17.55 -7.46 -16.23
CA SER A 6 17.98 -6.84 -14.96
C SER A 6 16.97 -5.85 -14.34
N THR A 7 16.07 -5.26 -15.13
CA THR A 7 15.12 -4.24 -14.64
C THR A 7 13.84 -4.86 -14.03
N MET A 8 13.50 -6.08 -14.43
CA MET A 8 12.29 -6.79 -13.98
C MET A 8 12.26 -7.11 -12.47
N PRO A 9 13.29 -7.72 -11.87
CA PRO A 9 13.28 -7.97 -10.43
C PRO A 9 13.23 -6.66 -9.65
N ARG A 10 13.86 -5.59 -10.17
CA ARG A 10 13.87 -4.28 -9.52
C ARG A 10 12.47 -3.66 -9.40
N VAL A 11 11.66 -3.66 -10.47
CA VAL A 11 10.29 -3.11 -10.41
C VAL A 11 9.38 -3.93 -9.49
N TRP A 12 9.54 -5.26 -9.47
CA TRP A 12 8.84 -6.12 -8.52
C TRP A 12 9.23 -5.86 -7.07
N THR A 13 10.52 -5.67 -6.78
CA THR A 13 10.98 -5.34 -5.43
C THR A 13 10.40 -4.01 -4.94
N PHE A 14 10.37 -2.97 -5.78
CA PHE A 14 9.75 -1.69 -5.41
C PHE A 14 8.26 -1.85 -5.13
N PHE A 15 7.52 -2.53 -6.01
CA PHE A 15 6.10 -2.79 -5.79
C PHE A 15 5.82 -3.55 -4.49
N CYS A 16 6.55 -4.65 -4.24
CA CYS A 16 6.41 -5.41 -2.99
C CYS A 16 6.75 -4.56 -1.75
N LEU A 17 7.81 -3.75 -1.83
CA LEU A 17 8.22 -2.88 -0.74
C LEU A 17 7.18 -1.79 -0.47
N ASP A 18 6.66 -1.13 -1.50
CA ASP A 18 5.60 -0.12 -1.40
C ASP A 18 4.35 -0.73 -0.75
N GLN A 19 3.97 -1.94 -1.18
CA GLN A 19 2.80 -2.64 -0.63
C GLN A 19 3.00 -3.03 0.84
N LEU A 20 4.16 -3.59 1.19
CA LEU A 20 4.50 -3.96 2.57
C LEU A 20 4.50 -2.74 3.50
N LEU A 21 5.13 -1.64 3.08
CA LEU A 21 5.15 -0.40 3.87
C LEU A 21 3.74 0.17 4.05
N THR A 22 2.92 0.15 3.00
CA THR A 22 1.53 0.61 3.07
C THR A 22 0.75 -0.16 4.16
N TYR A 23 0.83 -1.49 4.15
CA TYR A 23 0.12 -2.32 5.13
C TYR A 23 0.67 -2.15 6.54
N LEU A 24 1.99 -2.06 6.70
CA LEU A 24 2.63 -1.92 8.00
C LEU A 24 2.26 -0.58 8.64
N VAL A 25 2.33 0.53 7.90
CA VAL A 25 1.99 1.86 8.41
C VAL A 25 0.49 1.96 8.70
N LEU A 26 -0.37 1.37 7.87
CA LEU A 26 -1.80 1.30 8.13
C LEU A 26 -2.11 0.52 9.42
N ALA A 27 -1.50 -0.65 9.60
CA ALA A 27 -1.69 -1.46 10.80
C ALA A 27 -1.19 -0.72 12.05
N ALA A 28 -0.03 -0.08 11.98
CA ALA A 28 0.51 0.72 13.08
C ALA A 28 -0.40 1.92 13.41
N GLY A 29 -0.94 2.60 12.38
CA GLY A 29 -1.90 3.69 12.54
C GLY A 29 -3.21 3.23 13.19
N ALA A 30 -3.74 2.09 12.75
CA ALA A 30 -4.96 1.49 13.31
C ALA A 30 -4.78 1.12 14.79
N VAL A 31 -3.71 0.39 15.13
CA VAL A 31 -3.42 0.04 16.54
C VAL A 31 -3.25 1.29 17.39
N SER A 32 -2.56 2.31 16.87
CA SER A 32 -2.37 3.57 17.59
C SER A 32 -3.69 4.31 17.81
N ALA A 33 -4.61 4.28 16.84
CA ALA A 33 -5.93 4.88 16.95
C ALA A 33 -6.80 4.17 18.00
N GLU A 34 -6.79 2.84 18.04
CA GLU A 34 -7.51 2.05 19.05
C GLU A 34 -6.97 2.31 20.47
N VAL A 35 -5.64 2.32 20.63
CA VAL A 35 -5.01 2.63 21.93
C VAL A 35 -5.35 4.05 22.37
N LEU A 36 -5.36 5.01 21.44
CA LEU A 36 -5.74 6.39 21.73
C LEU A 36 -7.22 6.50 22.09
N TYR A 37 -8.10 5.75 21.41
CA TYR A 37 -9.53 5.69 21.71
C TYR A 37 -9.78 5.18 23.14
N LEU A 38 -9.09 4.11 23.54
CA LEU A 38 -9.12 3.60 24.91
C LEU A 38 -8.55 4.61 25.92
N ALA A 39 -7.50 5.36 25.54
CA ALA A 39 -6.93 6.37 26.41
C ALA A 39 -7.88 7.56 26.66
N TYR A 40 -8.75 7.90 25.70
CA TYR A 40 -9.75 8.95 25.86
C TYR A 40 -11.03 8.48 26.56
N ASN A 41 -11.55 7.30 26.19
CA ASN A 41 -12.88 6.86 26.64
C ASN A 41 -12.81 5.88 27.83
N GLY A 42 -11.66 5.25 28.05
CA GLY A 42 -11.54 4.12 28.98
C GLY A 42 -12.34 2.90 28.54
N ASP A 43 -12.31 1.86 29.37
CA ASP A 43 -13.19 0.70 29.28
C ASP A 43 -13.52 0.20 30.69
N SER A 44 -14.78 0.37 31.09
CA SER A 44 -15.26 -0.02 32.42
C SER A 44 -15.39 -1.53 32.61
N ALA A 45 -15.50 -2.31 31.53
CA ALA A 45 -15.62 -3.78 31.60
C ALA A 45 -14.29 -4.43 31.98
N ILE A 46 -13.16 -3.83 31.59
CA ILE A 46 -11.81 -4.29 31.98
C ILE A 46 -11.14 -3.38 33.03
N THR A 47 -11.87 -2.45 33.66
CA THR A 47 -11.35 -1.49 34.68
C THR A 47 -10.24 -0.58 34.13
N TRP A 48 -10.26 -0.28 32.83
CA TRP A 48 -9.31 0.65 32.22
C TRP A 48 -9.83 2.08 32.32
N SER A 49 -9.16 2.92 33.12
CA SER A 49 -9.51 4.34 33.26
C SER A 49 -9.00 5.19 32.08
N ASP A 50 -9.65 6.32 31.85
CA ASP A 50 -9.27 7.32 30.85
C ASP A 50 -7.94 8.00 31.20
N ALA A 51 -6.87 7.59 30.51
CA ALA A 51 -5.53 8.13 30.74
C ALA A 51 -5.40 9.60 30.28
N CYS A 52 -6.15 10.00 29.25
CA CYS A 52 -6.04 11.34 28.68
C CYS A 52 -6.58 12.46 29.56
N SER A 53 -7.39 12.14 30.59
CA SER A 53 -7.81 13.12 31.60
C SER A 53 -6.62 13.62 32.43
N SER A 54 -5.67 12.73 32.76
CA SER A 54 -4.44 13.12 33.48
C SER A 54 -3.30 13.57 32.56
N TYR A 55 -3.27 13.12 31.30
CA TYR A 55 -2.16 13.36 30.35
C TYR A 55 -2.60 14.04 29.05
N GLY A 56 -3.52 14.99 29.11
CA GLY A 56 -4.13 15.62 27.93
C GLY A 56 -3.14 16.21 26.92
N GLY A 57 -2.04 16.82 27.37
CA GLY A 57 -1.01 17.36 26.48
C GLY A 57 -0.27 16.29 25.65
N PHE A 58 -0.02 15.12 26.24
CA PHE A 58 0.53 13.97 25.54
C PHE A 58 -0.49 13.40 24.56
N CYS A 59 -1.73 13.21 24.99
CA CYS A 59 -2.80 12.69 24.15
C CYS A 59 -3.08 13.58 22.93
N HIS A 60 -3.03 14.90 23.10
CA HIS A 60 -3.17 15.83 21.97
C HIS A 60 -2.08 15.63 20.91
N ARG A 61 -0.81 15.50 21.34
CA ARG A 61 0.31 15.24 20.43
C ARG A 61 0.22 13.84 19.79
N ALA A 62 -0.18 12.83 20.56
CA ALA A 62 -0.40 11.48 20.05
C ALA A 62 -1.52 11.46 19.01
N THR A 63 -2.62 12.18 19.24
CA THR A 63 -3.73 12.35 18.28
C THR A 63 -3.24 12.97 16.98
N ALA A 64 -2.48 14.06 17.07
CA ALA A 64 -1.89 14.69 15.89
C ALA A 64 -0.95 13.73 15.14
N SER A 65 -0.14 12.95 15.86
CA SER A 65 0.71 11.92 15.26
C SER A 65 -0.09 10.88 14.49
N VAL A 66 -1.17 10.35 15.07
CA VAL A 66 -2.04 9.34 14.42
C VAL A 66 -2.67 9.92 13.15
N ILE A 67 -3.18 11.15 13.21
CA ILE A 67 -3.73 11.85 12.04
C ILE A 67 -2.68 11.94 10.93
N ILE A 68 -1.46 12.37 11.25
CA ILE A 68 -0.35 12.45 10.29
C ILE A 68 -0.02 11.06 9.73
N THR A 69 -0.02 10.01 10.55
CA THR A 69 0.19 8.63 10.09
C THR A 69 -0.85 8.23 9.03
N PHE A 70 -2.13 8.56 9.22
CA PHE A 70 -3.16 8.30 8.21
C PHE A 70 -2.96 9.11 6.91
N PHE A 71 -2.52 10.36 7.00
CA PHE A 71 -2.12 11.12 5.81
C PHE A 71 -0.97 10.43 5.07
N VAL A 72 0.05 9.95 5.79
CA VAL A 72 1.17 9.19 5.23
C VAL A 72 0.69 7.90 4.55
N VAL A 73 -0.27 7.19 5.14
CA VAL A 73 -0.90 6.01 4.52
C VAL A 73 -1.54 6.37 3.17
N CYS A 74 -2.27 7.49 3.08
CA CYS A 74 -2.85 7.93 1.81
C CYS A 74 -1.79 8.14 0.72
N PHE A 75 -0.65 8.74 1.06
CA PHE A 75 0.47 8.88 0.11
C PHE A 75 1.05 7.53 -0.31
N TYR A 76 1.22 6.59 0.63
CA TYR A 76 1.69 5.24 0.33
C TYR A 76 0.73 4.47 -0.58
N ILE A 77 -0.58 4.62 -0.39
CA ILE A 77 -1.59 4.03 -1.29
C ILE A 77 -1.42 4.57 -2.71
N VAL A 78 -1.27 5.88 -2.88
CA VAL A 78 -1.03 6.48 -4.20
C VAL A 78 0.25 5.95 -4.84
N LEU A 79 1.34 5.82 -4.07
CA LEU A 79 2.60 5.25 -4.56
C LEU A 79 2.43 3.78 -4.99
N SER A 80 1.75 2.96 -4.18
CA SER A 80 1.44 1.57 -4.54
C SER A 80 0.60 1.47 -5.82
N LEU A 81 -0.39 2.36 -6.02
CA LEU A 81 -1.19 2.41 -7.24
C LEU A 81 -0.34 2.78 -8.47
N ILE A 82 0.57 3.75 -8.35
CA ILE A 82 1.48 4.11 -9.44
C ILE A 82 2.43 2.95 -9.76
N SER A 83 2.96 2.29 -8.72
CA SER A 83 3.88 1.16 -8.83
C SER A 83 3.23 -0.05 -9.51
N SER A 84 2.02 -0.43 -9.06
CA SER A 84 1.21 -1.48 -9.71
C SER A 84 0.82 -1.11 -11.13
N TYR A 85 0.37 0.12 -11.40
CA TYR A 85 0.05 0.57 -12.76
C TYR A 85 1.27 0.44 -13.68
N LYS A 86 2.45 0.86 -13.24
CA LYS A 86 3.71 0.72 -14.00
C LYS A 86 4.11 -0.73 -14.19
N LEU A 87 3.85 -1.59 -13.21
CA LEU A 87 4.06 -3.02 -13.34
C LEU A 87 3.10 -3.61 -14.38
N PHE A 88 1.79 -3.48 -14.21
CA PHE A 88 0.82 -4.10 -15.11
C PHE A 88 0.85 -3.55 -16.54
N THR A 89 1.11 -2.26 -16.75
CA THR A 89 1.23 -1.68 -18.11
C THR A 89 2.51 -2.07 -18.86
N ARG A 90 3.54 -2.56 -18.17
CA ARG A 90 4.76 -3.08 -18.80
C ARG A 90 4.67 -4.56 -19.14
N PHE A 91 3.65 -5.24 -18.63
CA PHE A 91 3.40 -6.65 -18.81
C PHE A 91 2.07 -6.81 -19.58
N ASP A 92 2.04 -6.33 -20.84
CA ASP A 92 1.03 -6.79 -21.79
C ASP A 92 1.07 -8.34 -21.85
N PRO A 93 -0.10 -9.00 -21.97
CA PRO A 93 -0.16 -10.46 -22.02
C PRO A 93 0.71 -10.99 -23.16
N PRO A 94 1.33 -12.18 -23.00
CA PRO A 94 2.31 -12.71 -23.94
C PRO A 94 1.73 -12.78 -25.35
N SER A 95 2.63 -12.67 -26.32
CA SER A 95 2.48 -12.62 -27.79
C SER A 95 1.65 -13.73 -28.46
N ILE A 96 0.77 -14.44 -27.75
CA ILE A 96 -0.24 -15.34 -28.32
C ILE A 96 -1.12 -14.56 -29.30
N VAL A 97 -1.42 -13.29 -29.01
CA VAL A 97 -2.13 -12.39 -29.93
C VAL A 97 -1.28 -12.08 -31.17
N ASP A 98 0.03 -11.95 -31.01
CA ASP A 98 0.95 -11.70 -32.13
C ASP A 98 1.11 -12.96 -33.00
N SER A 99 1.27 -14.15 -32.40
CA SER A 99 1.29 -15.44 -33.11
C SER A 99 -0.03 -15.74 -33.81
N ALA A 100 -1.18 -15.48 -33.18
CA ALA A 100 -2.49 -15.65 -33.80
C ALA A 100 -2.67 -14.68 -34.98
N LYS A 101 -2.28 -13.42 -34.82
CA LYS A 101 -2.32 -12.42 -35.90
C LYS A 101 -1.40 -12.77 -37.07
N ASN A 102 -0.19 -13.26 -36.79
CA ASN A 102 0.74 -13.73 -37.83
C ASN A 102 0.21 -14.99 -38.53
N LEU A 103 -0.45 -15.89 -37.80
CA LEU A 103 -1.07 -17.09 -38.33
C LEU A 103 -2.30 -16.77 -39.20
N GLU A 104 -3.16 -15.84 -38.77
CA GLU A 104 -4.32 -15.37 -39.57
C GLU A 104 -3.86 -14.67 -40.86
N VAL A 105 -2.84 -13.82 -40.80
CA VAL A 105 -2.29 -13.15 -42.00
C VAL A 105 -1.69 -14.17 -42.97
N ALA A 106 -1.08 -15.26 -42.49
CA ALA A 106 -0.56 -16.33 -43.34
C ALA A 106 -1.68 -17.19 -43.96
N VAL A 107 -2.78 -17.40 -43.24
CA VAL A 107 -3.92 -18.24 -43.68
C VAL A 107 -4.81 -17.53 -44.70
N PHE A 108 -5.03 -16.22 -44.57
CA PHE A 108 -5.89 -15.45 -45.50
C PHE A 108 -5.12 -14.80 -46.66
N GLY A 109 -3.78 -14.89 -46.66
CA GLY A 109 -2.90 -14.35 -47.71
C GLY A 109 -2.50 -15.32 -48.82
N SER A 110 -3.04 -16.55 -48.81
CA SER A 110 -2.85 -17.58 -49.86
C SER A 110 -4.13 -17.76 -50.67
#